data_AF-A0A7U9S4J8-F1
#
_entry.id   AF-A0A7U9S4J8-F1
#
_cell.length_a   1.000
_cell.length_b   1.000
_cell.length_c   1.000
_cell.angle_alpha   90.00
_cell.angle_beta   90.00
_cell.angle_gamma   90.00
#
_symmetry.space_group_name_H-M   'P 1'
#
loop_
_entity.id
_entity.type
_entity.pdbx_description
1 polymer ?
#
loop_
_entity_poly.entity_id
_entity_poly.type
_entity_poly.pdbx_seq_one_letter_code
_entity_poly.pdbx_strand_id
1 'polypeptide(L)'
;MDTHAQVVQNIENFAKKKQGCTLGINCVVTKQNADQIYDLCRLVKELGVDNIKLSPLLVKADEAEYHETIKESVSEQIFRAKEELETEGFTVVDKYTNDLALDENFRKSYHKCVIQEVFAVIAADSKVYRCHQRAYTKAGEIGDLSKQSFQEIWYSPEVIDNVRSFDPCRECRFRCAFDERNILLNDFFDMDTEHINFI
;
A
#
# COMPACT_ATOMS: atom_id res chain seq x y z
N MET A 1 0.64 30.07 -10.50
CA MET A 1 1.89 29.30 -10.34
C MET A 1 1.59 27.90 -10.83
N ASP A 2 2.41 27.35 -11.72
CA ASP A 2 2.25 25.98 -12.19
C ASP A 2 2.50 25.00 -11.04
N THR A 3 1.48 24.23 -10.65
CA THR A 3 1.56 23.27 -9.55
C THR A 3 2.61 22.19 -9.81
N HIS A 4 2.81 21.80 -11.07
CA HIS A 4 3.82 20.81 -11.44
C HIS A 4 5.24 21.32 -11.15
N ALA A 5 5.59 22.51 -11.66
CA ALA A 5 6.89 23.13 -11.41
C ALA A 5 7.20 23.30 -9.91
N GLN A 6 6.18 23.67 -9.12
CA GLN A 6 6.34 23.80 -7.67
C GLN A 6 6.64 22.46 -6.98
N VAL A 7 5.96 21.38 -7.37
CA VAL A 7 6.21 20.03 -6.83
C VAL A 7 7.60 19.54 -7.19
N VAL A 8 8.01 19.67 -8.47
CA VAL A 8 9.36 19.30 -8.93
C VAL A 8 10.43 20.05 -8.14
N GLN A 9 10.29 21.37 -7.97
CA GLN A 9 11.24 22.18 -7.21
C GLN A 9 11.32 21.76 -5.74
N ASN A 10 10.19 21.39 -5.13
CA ASN A 10 10.15 20.92 -3.74
C ASN A 10 10.85 19.57 -3.58
N ILE A 11 10.65 18.64 -4.52
CA ILE A 11 11.33 17.34 -4.52
C ILE A 11 12.84 17.55 -4.61
N GLU A 12 13.30 18.37 -5.57
CA GLU A 12 14.72 18.69 -5.75
C GLU A 12 15.34 19.32 -4.49
N ASN A 13 14.64 20.28 -3.90
CA ASN A 13 15.08 20.97 -2.68
C ASN A 13 15.18 20.03 -1.49
N PHE A 14 14.26 19.08 -1.36
CA PHE A 14 14.30 18.07 -0.31
C PHE A 14 15.42 17.06 -0.56
N ALA A 15 15.57 16.57 -1.79
CA ALA A 15 16.64 15.66 -2.17
C ALA A 15 18.04 16.22 -1.88
N LYS A 16 18.27 17.52 -2.10
CA LYS A 16 19.52 18.21 -1.76
C LYS A 16 19.79 18.31 -0.26
N LYS A 17 18.76 18.23 0.58
CA LYS A 17 18.84 18.42 2.05
C LYS A 17 18.73 17.13 2.83
N LYS A 18 18.29 16.03 2.21
CA LYS A 18 18.04 14.76 2.90
C LYS A 18 19.35 14.23 3.50
N GLN A 19 19.30 13.82 4.77
CA GLN A 19 20.38 13.14 5.46
C GLN A 19 19.77 12.06 6.34
N GLY A 20 20.26 10.82 6.22
CA GLY A 20 19.79 9.70 7.02
C GLY A 20 18.34 9.27 6.76
N CYS A 21 17.75 9.65 5.62
CA CYS A 21 16.42 9.20 5.22
C CYS A 21 16.34 8.86 3.73
N THR A 22 15.36 8.03 3.39
CA THR A 22 15.03 7.64 2.02
C THR A 22 13.90 8.53 1.50
N LEU A 23 14.12 9.17 0.35
CA LEU A 23 13.11 9.90 -0.39
C LEU A 23 12.51 8.98 -1.45
N GLY A 24 11.23 8.65 -1.30
CA GLY A 24 10.47 7.87 -2.27
C GLY A 24 9.35 8.68 -2.91
N ILE A 25 9.07 8.43 -4.19
CA ILE A 25 7.90 8.94 -4.90
C ILE A 25 6.92 7.80 -5.14
N ASN A 26 5.62 8.05 -4.93
CA ASN A 26 4.57 7.12 -5.28
C ASN A 26 3.77 7.67 -6.47
N CYS A 27 3.75 6.94 -7.57
CA CYS A 27 2.98 7.29 -8.76
C CYS A 27 1.81 6.32 -8.93
N VAL A 28 0.62 6.88 -9.08
CA VAL A 28 -0.56 6.15 -9.50
C VAL A 28 -0.64 6.23 -11.03
N VAL A 29 -0.59 5.07 -11.68
CA VAL A 29 -0.68 4.93 -13.13
C VAL A 29 -2.13 5.07 -13.56
N THR A 30 -2.36 5.95 -14.53
CA THR A 30 -3.66 6.30 -15.11
C THR A 30 -3.53 6.36 -16.63
N LYS A 31 -4.64 6.44 -17.35
CA LYS A 31 -4.61 6.68 -18.81
C LYS A 31 -3.94 8.00 -19.18
N GLN A 32 -3.94 8.99 -18.29
CA GLN A 32 -3.43 10.34 -18.53
C GLN A 32 -1.90 10.45 -18.43
N ASN A 33 -1.23 9.50 -17.77
CA ASN A 33 0.23 9.48 -17.61
C ASN A 33 0.86 8.18 -18.10
N ALA A 34 0.08 7.30 -18.73
CA ALA A 34 0.52 5.98 -19.16
C ALA A 34 1.68 6.04 -20.16
N ASP A 35 1.77 7.08 -20.99
CA ASP A 35 2.81 7.33 -21.99
C ASP A 35 4.07 8.01 -21.42
N GLN A 36 4.05 8.38 -20.13
CA GLN A 36 5.09 9.19 -19.49
C GLN A 36 5.80 8.49 -18.33
N ILE A 37 5.55 7.19 -18.13
CA ILE A 37 6.05 6.45 -16.97
C ILE A 37 7.57 6.41 -16.94
N TYR A 38 8.21 6.09 -18.07
CA TYR A 38 9.68 6.08 -18.14
C TYR A 38 10.26 7.48 -17.90
N ASP A 39 9.68 8.51 -18.51
CA ASP A 39 10.15 9.89 -18.36
C ASP A 39 10.00 10.40 -16.93
N LEU A 40 8.93 10.00 -16.23
CA LEU A 40 8.75 10.27 -14.83
C LEU A 40 9.83 9.59 -13.97
N CYS A 41 10.13 8.30 -14.22
CA CYS A 41 11.21 7.58 -13.54
C CYS A 41 12.55 8.28 -13.73
N ARG A 42 12.85 8.72 -14.97
CA ARG A 42 14.07 9.47 -15.28
C ARG A 42 14.11 10.81 -14.54
N LEU A 43 13.03 11.57 -14.60
CA LEU A 43 12.93 12.87 -13.93
C LEU A 43 13.21 12.73 -12.43
N VAL A 44 12.51 11.85 -11.73
CA VAL A 44 12.67 11.74 -10.26
C VAL A 44 14.07 11.26 -9.87
N LYS A 45 14.68 10.39 -10.67
CA LYS A 45 16.08 9.99 -10.49
C LYS A 45 17.02 11.19 -10.61
N GLU A 46 16.85 12.01 -11.65
CA GLU A 46 17.66 13.23 -11.86
C GLU A 46 17.48 14.24 -10.71
N LEU A 47 16.31 14.29 -10.09
CA LEU A 47 16.06 15.11 -8.91
C LEU A 47 16.72 14.57 -7.63
N GLY A 48 17.29 13.36 -7.62
CA GLY A 48 17.94 12.75 -6.46
C GLY A 48 17.00 11.98 -5.52
N VAL A 49 15.87 11.49 -6.04
CA VAL A 49 14.97 10.54 -5.34
C VAL A 49 15.63 9.16 -5.27
N ASP A 50 15.40 8.42 -4.19
CA ASP A 50 16.00 7.09 -3.96
C ASP A 50 15.15 5.95 -4.54
N ASN A 51 13.83 6.11 -4.60
CA ASN A 51 12.96 5.15 -5.26
C ASN A 51 11.68 5.76 -5.81
N ILE A 52 11.13 5.12 -6.82
CA ILE A 52 9.76 5.38 -7.29
C ILE A 52 8.95 4.10 -7.24
N LYS A 53 7.78 4.15 -6.60
CA LYS A 53 6.79 3.09 -6.63
C LYS A 53 5.72 3.42 -7.66
N LEU A 54 5.43 2.44 -8.53
CA LEU A 54 4.41 2.54 -9.57
C LEU A 54 3.27 1.59 -9.20
N SER A 55 2.05 2.10 -9.09
CA SER A 55 0.86 1.31 -8.70
C SER A 55 -0.32 1.67 -9.60
N PRO A 56 -1.22 0.72 -9.94
CA PRO A 56 -2.38 1.00 -10.77
C PRO A 56 -3.38 1.92 -10.07
N LEU A 57 -4.21 2.59 -10.85
CA LEU A 57 -5.38 3.29 -10.34
C LEU A 57 -6.44 2.25 -9.98
N LEU A 58 -6.77 2.16 -8.70
CA LEU A 58 -7.85 1.28 -8.25
C LEU A 58 -9.21 1.88 -8.65
N VAL A 59 -9.84 1.34 -9.69
CA VAL A 59 -11.20 1.69 -10.11
C VAL A 59 -12.18 0.65 -9.57
N LYS A 60 -13.23 1.08 -8.87
CA LYS A 60 -14.25 0.15 -8.36
C LYS A 60 -14.91 -0.58 -9.54
N ALA A 61 -14.92 -1.92 -9.47
CA ALA A 61 -15.56 -2.84 -10.42
C ALA A 61 -14.94 -2.98 -11.82
N ASP A 62 -14.16 -2.01 -12.31
CA ASP A 62 -13.71 -2.00 -13.72
C ASP A 62 -12.18 -1.87 -13.88
N GLU A 63 -11.40 -2.30 -12.88
CA GLU A 63 -9.94 -2.10 -12.87
C GLU A 63 -9.23 -2.81 -14.04
N ALA A 64 -9.65 -4.04 -14.36
CA ALA A 64 -9.12 -4.80 -15.50
C ALA A 64 -9.40 -4.09 -16.83
N GLU A 65 -10.63 -3.65 -17.05
CA GLU A 65 -11.05 -2.90 -18.24
C GLU A 65 -10.35 -1.54 -18.35
N TYR A 66 -10.19 -0.84 -17.24
CA TYR A 66 -9.50 0.46 -17.23
C TYR A 66 -8.05 0.32 -17.71
N HIS A 67 -7.34 -0.71 -17.26
CA HIS A 67 -5.92 -0.88 -17.56
C HIS A 67 -5.64 -1.64 -18.86
N GLU A 68 -6.62 -2.35 -19.44
CA GLU A 68 -6.46 -3.19 -20.64
C GLU A 68 -5.68 -2.49 -21.77
N THR A 69 -6.09 -1.26 -22.12
CA THR A 69 -5.51 -0.53 -23.26
C THR A 69 -4.13 0.10 -22.98
N ILE A 70 -3.70 0.16 -21.71
CA ILE A 70 -2.45 0.82 -21.31
C ILE A 70 -1.44 -0.14 -20.69
N LYS A 71 -1.86 -1.37 -20.36
CA LYS A 71 -1.05 -2.34 -19.61
C LYS A 71 0.27 -2.67 -20.30
N GLU A 72 0.21 -3.04 -21.58
CA GLU A 72 1.40 -3.44 -22.35
C GLU A 72 2.43 -2.30 -22.43
N SER A 73 1.99 -1.11 -22.85
CA SER A 73 2.87 0.05 -22.98
C SER A 73 3.47 0.51 -21.64
N VAL A 74 2.67 0.49 -20.56
CA VAL A 74 3.19 0.83 -19.23
C VAL A 74 4.21 -0.22 -18.77
N SER A 75 3.89 -1.51 -18.90
CA SER A 75 4.81 -2.59 -18.50
C SER A 75 6.14 -2.54 -19.26
N GLU A 76 6.12 -2.22 -20.55
CA GLU A 76 7.33 -2.00 -21.34
C GLU A 76 8.16 -0.82 -20.80
N GLN A 77 7.52 0.31 -20.50
CA GLN A 77 8.21 1.47 -19.93
C GLN A 77 8.79 1.19 -18.53
N ILE A 78 8.08 0.43 -17.69
CA ILE A 78 8.57 0.02 -16.37
C ILE A 78 9.78 -0.90 -16.53
N PHE A 79 9.70 -1.90 -17.43
CA PHE A 79 10.81 -2.78 -17.72
C PHE A 79 12.04 -2.00 -18.19
N ARG A 80 11.86 -1.07 -19.15
CA ARG A 80 12.93 -0.20 -19.64
C ARG A 80 13.50 0.69 -18.53
N ALA A 81 12.66 1.24 -17.66
CA ALA A 81 13.10 2.07 -16.54
C ALA A 81 13.94 1.25 -15.53
N LYS A 82 13.57 -0.01 -15.29
CA LYS A 82 14.35 -0.91 -14.43
C LYS A 82 15.73 -1.19 -15.03
N GLU A 83 15.77 -1.60 -16.30
CA GLU A 83 17.01 -1.93 -17.00
C GLU A 83 17.97 -0.75 -17.13
N GLU A 84 17.45 0.45 -17.45
CA GLU A 84 18.30 1.59 -17.81
C GLU A 84 18.54 2.59 -16.67
N LEU A 85 17.64 2.67 -15.69
CA LEU A 85 17.67 3.71 -14.66
C LEU A 85 18.02 3.20 -13.27
N GLU A 86 17.81 1.93 -12.93
CA GLU A 86 18.16 1.42 -11.60
C GLU A 86 19.68 1.50 -11.36
N THR A 87 20.03 1.89 -10.14
CA THR A 87 21.41 1.93 -9.64
C THR A 87 21.40 1.57 -8.17
N GLU A 88 22.57 1.51 -7.53
CA GLU A 88 22.65 1.37 -6.07
C GLU A 88 21.91 2.49 -5.31
N GLY A 89 21.77 3.67 -5.93
CA GLY A 89 21.09 4.84 -5.35
C GLY A 89 19.68 5.11 -5.86
N PHE A 90 19.13 4.29 -6.77
CA PHE A 90 17.80 4.48 -7.32
C PHE A 90 17.12 3.15 -7.67
N THR A 91 15.91 2.94 -7.15
CA THR A 91 15.12 1.71 -7.40
C THR A 91 13.72 2.00 -7.93
N VAL A 92 13.26 1.20 -8.89
CA VAL A 92 11.90 1.24 -9.43
C VAL A 92 11.10 0.07 -8.82
N VAL A 93 10.16 0.41 -7.94
CA VAL A 93 9.29 -0.57 -7.29
C VAL A 93 8.05 -0.79 -8.15
N ASP A 94 8.07 -1.85 -8.94
CA ASP A 94 6.97 -2.29 -9.79
C ASP A 94 5.88 -3.00 -8.95
N LYS A 95 4.77 -2.29 -8.71
CA LYS A 95 3.52 -2.85 -8.19
C LYS A 95 2.40 -2.73 -9.24
N TYR A 96 2.73 -2.73 -10.52
CA TYR A 96 1.80 -2.60 -11.65
C TYR A 96 1.74 -3.87 -12.51
N THR A 97 2.88 -4.35 -13.02
CA THR A 97 2.93 -5.37 -14.08
C THR A 97 2.33 -6.71 -13.66
N ASN A 98 2.65 -7.15 -12.44
CA ASN A 98 2.17 -8.40 -11.87
C ASN A 98 1.12 -8.16 -10.79
N ASP A 99 0.43 -7.02 -10.81
CA ASP A 99 -0.60 -6.78 -9.82
C ASP A 99 -1.77 -7.73 -10.07
N LEU A 100 -1.97 -8.65 -9.11
CA LEU A 100 -3.16 -9.50 -9.00
C LEU A 100 -4.43 -8.64 -8.85
N ALA A 101 -4.29 -7.30 -8.73
CA ALA A 101 -5.33 -6.29 -8.80
C ALA A 101 -6.35 -6.45 -9.93
N LEU A 102 -5.95 -7.08 -11.02
CA LEU A 102 -6.77 -7.28 -12.22
C LEU A 102 -7.65 -8.55 -12.15
N ASP A 103 -7.60 -9.35 -11.07
CA ASP A 103 -8.43 -10.57 -10.92
C ASP A 103 -9.75 -10.28 -10.18
N GLU A 104 -10.87 -10.33 -10.89
CA GLU A 104 -12.22 -10.13 -10.34
C GLU A 104 -12.61 -11.13 -9.23
N ASN A 105 -11.94 -12.28 -9.15
CA ASN A 105 -12.21 -13.31 -8.14
C ASN A 105 -11.37 -13.16 -6.87
N PHE A 106 -10.72 -12.01 -6.67
CA PHE A 106 -9.83 -11.81 -5.53
C PHE A 106 -10.50 -12.10 -4.18
N ARG A 107 -9.86 -13.01 -3.46
CA ARG A 107 -10.12 -13.31 -2.05
C ARG A 107 -8.79 -13.39 -1.34
N LYS A 108 -8.79 -13.00 -0.07
CA LYS A 108 -7.63 -13.20 0.79
C LYS A 108 -7.46 -14.70 1.03
N SER A 109 -6.23 -15.18 0.97
CA SER A 109 -5.87 -16.58 1.25
C SER A 109 -5.89 -16.94 2.74
N TYR A 110 -6.20 -15.97 3.62
CA TYR A 110 -6.13 -16.10 5.07
C TYR A 110 -7.45 -15.69 5.75
N HIS A 111 -7.74 -16.35 6.88
CA HIS A 111 -8.95 -16.13 7.68
C HIS A 111 -8.73 -15.22 8.91
N LYS A 112 -7.48 -14.80 9.18
CA LYS A 112 -7.19 -13.83 10.24
C LYS A 112 -6.45 -12.63 9.68
N CYS A 113 -6.98 -11.44 9.92
CA CYS A 113 -6.26 -10.20 9.67
C CYS A 113 -5.46 -9.90 10.94
N VAL A 114 -4.17 -10.25 10.96
CA VAL A 114 -3.29 -10.03 12.13
C VAL A 114 -2.89 -8.56 12.21
N ILE A 115 -2.80 -7.87 11.06
CA ILE A 115 -2.35 -6.47 11.02
C ILE A 115 -3.23 -5.53 11.87
N GLN A 116 -4.52 -5.81 12.05
CA GLN A 116 -5.42 -5.01 12.90
C GLN A 116 -5.08 -5.08 14.40
N GLU A 117 -4.27 -6.06 14.84
CA GLU A 117 -3.76 -6.12 16.22
C GLU A 117 -2.51 -5.26 16.45
N VAL A 118 -1.85 -4.79 15.38
CA VAL A 118 -0.60 -4.00 15.44
C VAL A 118 -0.68 -2.65 14.72
N PHE A 119 -1.73 -2.43 13.93
CA PHE A 119 -1.97 -1.22 13.15
C PHE A 119 -3.44 -0.81 13.27
N ALA A 120 -3.65 0.48 13.52
CA ALA A 120 -4.96 1.12 13.43
C ALA A 120 -4.83 2.55 12.92
N VAL A 121 -5.97 3.12 12.54
CA VAL A 121 -6.07 4.50 12.05
C VAL A 121 -6.80 5.33 13.08
N ILE A 122 -6.17 6.40 13.55
CA ILE A 122 -6.86 7.48 14.26
C ILE A 122 -7.22 8.54 13.23
N ALA A 123 -8.50 8.78 13.03
CA ALA A 123 -9.01 9.69 12.02
C ALA A 123 -9.32 11.08 12.61
N ALA A 124 -9.64 12.04 11.73
CA ALA A 124 -9.87 13.44 12.12
C ALA A 124 -11.12 13.64 12.99
N ASP A 125 -12.05 12.67 12.99
CA ASP A 125 -13.24 12.63 13.83
C ASP A 125 -12.97 12.08 15.24
N SER A 126 -11.70 11.92 15.62
CA SER A 126 -11.25 11.34 16.91
C SER A 126 -11.65 9.88 17.10
N LYS A 127 -12.01 9.16 16.03
CA LYS A 127 -12.31 7.73 16.10
C LYS A 127 -11.10 6.88 15.70
N VAL A 128 -11.05 5.69 16.29
CA VAL A 128 -10.10 4.64 15.96
C VAL A 128 -10.77 3.69 14.97
N TYR A 129 -10.08 3.35 13.89
CA TYR A 129 -10.56 2.46 12.85
C TYR A 129 -9.57 1.31 12.60
N ARG A 130 -10.10 0.15 12.20
CA ARG A 130 -9.34 -1.08 11.91
C ARG A 130 -8.31 -0.90 10.81
N CYS A 131 -8.64 -0.15 9.76
CA CYS A 131 -7.73 0.12 8.66
C CYS A 131 -8.14 1.38 7.89
N HIS A 132 -7.22 1.89 7.07
CA HIS A 132 -7.44 3.09 6.26
C HIS A 132 -8.57 2.90 5.23
N GLN A 133 -8.78 1.70 4.70
CA GLN A 133 -9.85 1.42 3.72
C GLN A 133 -11.25 1.40 4.33
N ARG A 134 -11.36 1.19 5.65
CA ARG A 134 -12.64 1.19 6.39
C ARG A 134 -12.78 2.39 7.32
N ALA A 135 -11.84 3.33 7.26
CA ALA A 135 -11.95 4.59 7.98
C ALA A 135 -13.26 5.30 7.59
N TYR A 136 -13.91 5.95 8.56
CA TYR A 136 -15.21 6.61 8.41
C TYR A 136 -16.38 5.69 8.05
N THR A 137 -16.22 4.37 8.23
CA THR A 137 -17.33 3.40 8.09
C THR A 137 -17.65 2.77 9.42
N LYS A 138 -18.94 2.50 9.68
CA LYS A 138 -19.37 1.81 10.90
C LYS A 138 -18.73 0.43 11.05
N ALA A 139 -18.53 -0.29 9.94
CA ALA A 139 -17.88 -1.60 9.95
C ALA A 139 -16.38 -1.54 10.24
N GLY A 140 -15.74 -0.37 10.10
CA GLY A 140 -14.34 -0.17 10.41
C GLY A 140 -14.08 0.41 11.79
N GLU A 141 -15.11 0.92 12.47
CA GLU A 141 -14.96 1.61 13.76
C GLU A 141 -14.54 0.63 14.86
N ILE A 142 -13.51 0.99 15.62
CA ILE A 142 -13.01 0.29 16.80
C ILE A 142 -13.42 1.02 18.07
N GLY A 143 -13.35 2.36 18.08
CA GLY A 143 -13.68 3.15 19.26
C GLY A 143 -13.58 4.65 19.04
N ASP A 144 -13.85 5.40 20.10
CA ASP A 144 -14.05 6.84 20.08
C ASP A 144 -13.25 7.53 21.20
N LEU A 145 -12.20 8.25 20.81
CA LEU A 145 -11.28 8.90 21.75
C LEU A 145 -11.90 10.09 22.48
N SER A 146 -13.08 10.55 22.07
CA SER A 146 -13.84 11.57 22.82
C SER A 146 -14.49 11.01 24.09
N LYS A 147 -14.58 9.68 24.21
CA LYS A 147 -15.27 8.99 25.32
C LYS A 147 -14.33 8.22 26.24
N GLN A 148 -13.27 7.64 25.70
CA GLN A 148 -12.35 6.76 26.42
C GLN A 148 -10.91 6.94 25.90
N SER A 149 -9.93 6.57 26.72
CA SER A 149 -8.53 6.59 26.29
C SER A 149 -8.26 5.51 25.24
N PHE A 150 -7.23 5.71 24.41
CA PHE A 150 -6.83 4.71 23.43
C PHE A 150 -6.50 3.36 24.08
N GLN A 151 -5.83 3.37 25.24
CA GLN A 151 -5.47 2.15 25.97
C GLN A 151 -6.71 1.35 26.41
N GLU A 152 -7.72 2.03 26.93
CA GLU A 152 -8.97 1.38 27.36
C GLU A 152 -9.72 0.78 26.17
N ILE A 153 -9.79 1.50 25.05
CA ILE A 153 -10.39 1.00 23.81
C ILE A 153 -9.62 -0.23 23.33
N TRP A 154 -8.31 -0.11 23.14
CA TRP A 154 -7.45 -1.11 22.49
C TRP A 154 -7.39 -2.44 23.24
N TYR A 155 -7.39 -2.38 24.58
CA TYR A 155 -7.33 -3.58 25.43
C TYR A 155 -8.71 -4.02 25.97
N SER A 156 -9.79 -3.38 25.52
CA SER A 156 -11.13 -3.80 25.96
C SER A 156 -11.45 -5.21 25.43
N PRO A 157 -12.12 -6.06 26.23
CA PRO A 157 -12.55 -7.38 25.77
C PRO A 157 -13.44 -7.32 24.52
N GLU A 158 -14.28 -6.29 24.40
CA GLU A 158 -15.15 -6.07 23.25
C GLU A 158 -14.36 -5.82 21.96
N VAL A 159 -13.36 -4.94 22.00
CA VAL A 159 -12.51 -4.67 20.83
C VAL A 159 -11.67 -5.89 20.46
N ILE A 160 -11.10 -6.60 21.44
CA ILE A 160 -10.31 -7.81 21.19
C ILE A 160 -11.17 -8.88 20.50
N ASP A 161 -12.38 -9.13 21.01
CA ASP A 161 -13.31 -10.09 20.41
C ASP A 161 -13.72 -9.65 19.01
N ASN A 162 -14.06 -8.37 18.82
CA ASN A 162 -14.49 -7.86 17.51
C ASN A 162 -13.35 -7.81 16.47
N VAL A 163 -12.10 -7.65 16.88
CA VAL A 163 -10.91 -7.77 16.03
C VAL A 163 -10.67 -9.23 15.64
N ARG A 164 -10.70 -10.15 16.60
CA ARG A 164 -10.35 -11.57 16.38
C ARG A 164 -11.45 -12.40 15.71
N SER A 165 -12.71 -11.99 15.82
CA SER A 165 -13.84 -12.64 15.15
C SER A 165 -14.00 -12.25 13.68
N PHE A 166 -13.29 -11.22 13.21
CA PHE A 166 -13.36 -10.75 11.83
C PHE A 166 -12.63 -11.69 10.85
N ASP A 167 -13.36 -12.23 9.88
CA ASP A 167 -12.81 -13.08 8.82
C ASP A 167 -12.61 -12.28 7.52
N PRO A 168 -11.38 -11.87 7.19
CA PRO A 168 -11.14 -11.02 6.03
C PRO A 168 -11.31 -11.79 4.70
N CYS A 169 -11.22 -13.12 4.67
CA CYS A 169 -11.51 -13.92 3.48
C CYS A 169 -12.99 -13.81 3.08
N ARG A 170 -13.88 -13.75 4.08
CA ARG A 170 -15.33 -13.68 3.87
C ARG A 170 -15.86 -12.25 3.83
N GLU A 171 -15.32 -11.37 4.67
CA GLU A 171 -15.89 -10.05 4.95
C GLU A 171 -15.12 -8.91 4.28
N CYS A 172 -13.93 -9.16 3.73
CA CYS A 172 -13.06 -8.12 3.19
C CYS A 172 -12.65 -8.38 1.74
N ARG A 173 -13.36 -7.76 0.81
CA ARG A 173 -13.04 -7.79 -0.63
C ARG A 173 -12.03 -6.73 -1.07
N PHE A 174 -11.63 -5.83 -0.17
CA PHE A 174 -10.64 -4.82 -0.52
C PHE A 174 -9.24 -5.42 -0.65
N ARG A 175 -8.46 -4.97 -1.63
CA ARG A 175 -7.05 -5.34 -1.73
C ARG A 175 -6.24 -4.54 -0.72
N CYS A 176 -5.52 -5.24 0.15
CA CYS A 176 -4.88 -4.62 1.30
C CYS A 176 -3.42 -4.27 0.97
N ALA A 177 -2.97 -3.07 1.32
CA ALA A 177 -1.54 -2.71 1.25
C ALA A 177 -0.65 -3.54 2.20
N PHE A 178 -1.27 -4.29 3.11
CA PHE A 178 -0.64 -5.19 4.06
C PHE A 178 -0.84 -6.67 3.72
N ASP A 179 -1.37 -7.04 2.55
CA ASP A 179 -1.75 -8.42 2.23
C ASP A 179 -0.59 -9.42 2.37
N GLU A 180 0.53 -9.16 1.66
CA GLU A 180 1.77 -9.96 1.74
C GLU A 180 2.29 -10.07 3.19
N ARG A 181 2.27 -8.95 3.93
CA ARG A 181 2.70 -8.94 5.34
C ARG A 181 1.79 -9.77 6.22
N ASN A 182 0.49 -9.72 5.94
CA ASN A 182 -0.50 -10.44 6.73
C ASN A 182 -0.43 -11.94 6.44
N ILE A 183 -0.13 -12.36 5.21
CA ILE A 183 0.19 -13.76 4.89
C ILE A 183 1.38 -14.22 5.73
N LEU A 184 2.51 -13.49 5.66
CA LEU A 184 3.72 -13.82 6.44
C LEU A 184 3.47 -13.88 7.95
N LEU A 185 2.67 -12.95 8.49
CA LEU A 185 2.31 -12.97 9.90
C LEU A 185 1.48 -14.20 10.26
N ASN A 186 0.49 -14.57 9.43
CA ASN A 186 -0.27 -15.80 9.66
C ASN A 186 0.63 -17.03 9.61
N ASP A 187 1.51 -17.13 8.60
CA ASP A 187 2.47 -18.23 8.49
C ASP A 187 3.33 -18.33 9.75
N PHE A 188 3.84 -17.19 10.24
CA PHE A 188 4.62 -17.14 11.48
C PHE A 188 3.83 -17.57 12.72
N PHE A 189 2.56 -17.14 12.86
CA PHE A 189 1.73 -17.50 14.01
C PHE A 189 1.20 -18.93 13.96
N ASP A 190 1.07 -19.51 12.77
CA ASP A 190 0.61 -20.88 12.54
C ASP A 190 1.79 -21.87 12.45
N MET A 191 3.05 -21.42 12.52
CA MET A 191 4.24 -22.27 12.57
C MET A 191 4.20 -23.20 13.78
N ASP A 192 4.30 -24.50 13.52
CA ASP A 192 4.49 -25.50 14.57
C ASP A 192 5.92 -25.41 15.12
N THR A 193 6.04 -24.89 16.34
CA THR A 193 7.31 -24.70 17.02
C THR A 193 8.02 -26.02 17.37
N GLU A 194 7.31 -27.15 17.39
CA GLU A 194 7.88 -28.47 17.66
C GLU A 194 8.66 -29.04 16.46
N HIS A 195 8.44 -28.52 15.24
CA HIS A 195 9.09 -29.00 14.01
C HIS A 195 10.28 -28.13 13.54
N ILE A 196 10.61 -27.05 14.26
CA ILE A 196 11.70 -26.12 13.89
C ILE A 196 13.08 -26.80 13.88
N ASN A 197 13.26 -27.88 14.65
CA ASN A 197 14.55 -28.57 14.80
C ASN A 197 14.86 -29.62 13.71
N PHE A 198 14.03 -29.77 12.67
CA PHE A 198 14.20 -30.76 11.61
C PHE A 198 14.60 -30.17 10.24
N ILE A 199 15.04 -28.90 10.21
CA ILE A 199 15.58 -28.22 9.02
C ILE A 199 17.09 -28.03 9.18
#